data_AF-A0A2S8W6N8-F1
#
_entry.id   AF-A0A2S8W6N8-F1
#
_cell.length_a   1.000
_cell.length_b   1.000
_cell.length_c   1.000
_cell.angle_alpha   90.00
_cell.angle_beta   90.00
_cell.angle_gamma   90.00
#
_symmetry.space_group_name_H-M   'P 1'
#
loop_
_entity.id
_entity.type
_entity.pdbx_description
1 polymer ?
#
loop_
_entity_poly.entity_id
_entity_poly.type
_entity_poly.pdbx_seq_one_letter_code
_entity_poly.pdbx_strand_id
1 'polypeptide(L)' 'VGAGGLGDLAVRFGYQRFQTDVMVVTVVLLLILVQILQMIGDRLVAKVSHR' A
#
# COMPACT_ATOMS: atom_id res chain seq x y z
N VAL A 1 11.34 1.86 22.71
CA VAL A 1 11.35 0.56 22.01
C VAL A 1 10.01 -0.09 22.27
N GLY A 2 9.12 -0.11 21.29
CA GLY A 2 7.74 -0.58 21.48
C GLY A 2 6.70 0.43 21.01
N ALA A 3 6.64 0.66 19.69
CA ALA A 3 5.50 1.30 19.06
C ALA A 3 4.56 0.18 18.61
N GLY A 4 3.64 -0.21 19.50
CA GLY A 4 2.62 -1.25 19.27
C GLY A 4 1.52 -0.79 18.31
N GLY A 5 1.90 -0.42 17.09
CA GLY A 5 0.99 -0.04 16.01
C GLY A 5 0.61 -1.23 15.12
N LEU A 6 -0.34 -0.99 14.21
CA LEU A 6 -0.84 -1.94 13.20
C LEU A 6 0.28 -2.70 12.43
N GLY A 7 1.48 -2.11 12.35
CA GLY A 7 2.68 -2.74 11.77
C GLY A 7 3.29 -3.88 12.61
N ASP A 8 3.24 -3.82 13.95
CA ASP A 8 3.73 -4.92 14.81
C ASP A 8 2.81 -6.15 14.70
N LEU A 9 1.50 -5.93 14.55
CA LEU A 9 0.52 -6.97 14.23
C LEU A 9 0.72 -7.52 12.81
N ALA A 10 0.94 -6.68 11.80
CA ALA A 10 1.22 -7.12 10.43
C ALA A 10 2.51 -7.95 10.35
N VAL A 11 3.55 -7.60 11.12
CA VAL A 11 4.82 -8.32 11.16
C VAL A 11 4.68 -9.63 11.96
N ARG A 12 4.03 -9.63 13.14
CA ARG A 12 3.84 -10.86 13.92
C ARG A 12 2.90 -11.86 13.26
N PHE A 13 1.84 -11.41 12.58
CA PHE A 13 0.99 -12.30 11.77
C PHE A 13 1.61 -12.68 10.42
N GLY A 14 2.41 -11.79 9.81
CA GLY A 14 3.05 -12.04 8.51
C GLY A 14 4.30 -12.92 8.57
N TYR A 15 5.07 -12.85 9.66
CA TYR A 15 6.42 -13.45 9.72
C TYR A 15 6.45 -14.87 10.33
N GLN A 16 5.41 -15.27 11.08
CA GLN A 16 5.49 -16.52 11.86
C GLN A 16 5.17 -17.79 11.04
N ARG A 17 4.81 -17.69 9.75
CA ARG A 17 4.39 -18.88 8.99
C ARG A 17 4.70 -18.97 7.49
N PHE A 18 5.62 -18.20 6.92
CA PHE A 18 6.08 -18.44 5.52
C PHE A 18 4.93 -18.57 4.49
N GLN A 19 3.82 -17.83 4.67
CA GLN A 19 2.71 -17.85 3.71
C GLN A 19 2.90 -16.71 2.71
N THR A 20 3.47 -17.04 1.56
CA THR A 20 3.57 -16.20 0.35
C THR A 20 2.27 -15.42 0.07
N ASP A 21 1.11 -15.97 0.44
CA ASP A 21 -0.20 -15.35 0.34
C ASP A 21 -0.28 -13.96 1.01
N VAL A 22 0.22 -13.80 2.24
CA VAL A 22 0.11 -12.52 2.97
C VAL A 22 1.01 -11.45 2.37
N MET A 23 2.20 -11.85 1.90
CA MET A 23 3.14 -10.98 1.19
C MET A 23 2.54 -10.51 -0.14
N VAL A 24 1.92 -11.42 -0.91
CA VAL A 24 1.26 -11.08 -2.18
C VAL A 24 0.08 -10.13 -1.93
N VAL A 25 -0.74 -10.39 -0.91
CA VAL A 25 -1.89 -9.54 -0.56
C VAL A 25 -1.44 -8.12 -0.21
N THR A 26 -0.39 -7.95 0.61
CA THR A 26 0.11 -6.61 0.97
C THR A 26 0.71 -5.87 -0.23
N VAL A 27 1.45 -6.56 -1.10
CA VAL A 27 1.99 -5.96 -2.35
C VAL A 27 0.86 -5.51 -3.28
N VAL A 28 -0.18 -6.34 -3.48
CA VAL A 28 -1.33 -5.99 -4.31
C VAL A 28 -2.10 -4.81 -3.72
N LEU A 29 -2.26 -4.75 -2.39
CA LEU A 29 -2.86 -3.62 -1.70
C LEU A 29 -2.11 -2.30 -1.93
N LEU A 30 -0.77 -2.32 -1.85
CA LEU A 30 0.05 -1.16 -2.13
C LEU A 30 -0.03 -0.73 -3.60
N LEU A 31 -0.08 -1.69 -4.54
CA LEU A 31 -0.27 -1.41 -5.96
C LEU A 31 -1.60 -0.70 -6.23
N ILE A 32 -2.70 -1.19 -5.64
CA ILE A 32 -4.03 -0.57 -5.79
C ILE A 32 -4.02 0.87 -5.24
N LEU A 33 -3.40 1.09 -4.08
CA LEU A 33 -3.30 2.42 -3.46
C LEU A 33 -2.52 3.39 -4.34
N VAL A 34 -1.37 2.95 -4.87
CA VAL A 34 -0.55 3.75 -5.80
C VAL A 34 -1.31 4.04 -7.09
N GLN A 35 -2.06 3.08 -7.61
CA GLN A 35 -2.82 3.23 -8.85
C GLN A 35 -3.98 4.25 -8.71
N ILE A 36 -4.64 4.27 -7.54
CA ILE A 36 -5.61 5.32 -7.21
C ILE A 36 -4.94 6.68 -7.14
N LEU A 37 -3.76 6.76 -6.51
CA LEU A 37 -3.00 8.00 -6.39
C LEU A 37 -2.52 8.52 -7.74
N GLN A 38 -2.05 7.64 -8.64
CA GLN A 38 -1.71 7.97 -10.03
C GLN A 38 -2.93 8.47 -10.79
N MET A 39 -4.08 7.79 -10.69
CA MET A 39 -5.30 8.23 -11.35
C MET A 39 -5.76 9.62 -10.86
N ILE A 40 -5.57 9.94 -9.58
CA ILE A 40 -5.85 11.28 -9.04
C ILE A 40 -4.83 12.29 -9.56
N GLY A 41 -3.54 11.94 -9.55
CA GLY A 41 -2.45 12.76 -10.06
C GLY A 41 -2.63 13.12 -11.53
N ASP A 42 -2.90 12.13 -12.38
CA ASP A 42 -3.13 12.31 -13.81
C ASP A 42 -4.35 13.17 -14.08
N ARG A 43 -5.44 13.02 -13.30
CA ARG A 43 -6.62 13.89 -13.44
C ARG A 43 -6.38 15.31 -12.95
N LEU A 44 -5.54 15.50 -11.93
CA LEU A 44 -5.11 16.83 -11.47
C LEU A 44 -4.21 17.49 -12.51
N VAL A 45 -3.23 16.77 -13.04
CA VAL A 45 -2.32 17.26 -14.10
C VAL A 45 -3.10 17.56 -15.37
N ALA A 46 -4.03 16.71 -15.81
CA ALA A 46 -4.86 16.97 -16.98
C ALA A 46 -5.74 18.23 -16.82
N LYS A 47 -6.18 18.56 -15.59
CA LYS A 47 -6.92 19.79 -15.30
C LYS A 47 -6.02 21.02 -15.19
N VAL A 48 -4.81 20.87 -14.65
CA VAL A 48 -3.86 21.97 -14.43
C VAL A 48 -3.04 22.30 -15.67
N SER A 49 -2.74 21.30 -16.51
CA SER A 49 -2.03 21.43 -17.79
C SER A 49 -2.86 22.08 -18.90
N HIS A 50 -4.08 22.53 -18.59
CA HIS A 50 -4.85 23.40 -19.47
C HIS A 50 -4.52 24.89 -19.21
N ARG A 51 -3.22 25.20 -19.14
CA ARG A 51 -2.63 26.53 -19.29
C ARG A 51 -1.37 26.44 -20.12
#